data_AF-A0A9X3LHC2-F1
#
_entry.id   AF-A0A9X3LHC2-F1
#
_cell.length_a   1.000
_cell.length_b   1.000
_cell.length_c   1.000
_cell.angle_alpha   90.00
_cell.angle_beta   90.00
_cell.angle_gamma   90.00
#
_symmetry.space_group_name_H-M   'P 1'
#
loop_
_entity.id
_entity.type
_entity.pdbx_description
1 polymer ?
#
loop_
_entity_poly.entity_id
_entity_poly.type
_entity_poly.pdbx_seq_one_letter_code
_entity_poly.pdbx_strand_id
1 'polypeptide(L)'
;MIVRKIVSACTSSAIMLIIYSAFEEIAVSLFLGMYLLPIVLIYGTTSSIFSDLITKRLRGFYRMFMAFIIHVFMGAILVLFPMQLWAHEGYILILDVDSLLNNFFFVSAILSAFIFWFVDELIRSDKCRKIQSKFRGVLNKIGDLKI
;
A
#
# COMPACT_ATOMS: atom_id res chain seq x y z
N MET A 1 4.11 -9.51 12.33
CA MET A 1 4.26 -8.21 11.65
C MET A 1 4.49 -8.38 10.16
N ILE A 2 5.56 -9.07 9.74
CA ILE A 2 5.89 -9.29 8.31
C ILE A 2 4.75 -9.97 7.53
N VAL A 3 4.18 -11.07 8.03
CA VAL A 3 3.08 -11.79 7.35
C VAL A 3 1.88 -10.87 7.05
N ARG A 4 1.50 -10.00 7.99
CA ARG A 4 0.42 -9.02 7.77
C ARG A 4 0.74 -8.10 6.60
N LYS A 5 1.96 -7.57 6.53
CA LYS A 5 2.37 -6.64 5.48
C LYS A 5 2.40 -7.33 4.11
N ILE A 6 2.92 -8.55 4.04
CA ILE A 6 2.92 -9.37 2.81
C ILE A 6 1.48 -9.62 2.33
N VAL A 7 0.59 -10.09 3.22
CA VAL A 7 -0.81 -10.31 2.86
C VAL A 7 -1.47 -9.02 2.40
N SER A 8 -1.20 -7.90 3.10
CA SER A 8 -1.75 -6.60 2.72
C SER A 8 -1.30 -6.17 1.33
N ALA A 9 -0.01 -6.34 1.00
CA ALA A 9 0.55 -6.02 -0.31
C ALA A 9 -0.04 -6.90 -1.42
N CYS A 10 -0.16 -8.21 -1.20
CA CYS A 10 -0.77 -9.12 -2.16
C CYS A 10 -2.24 -8.76 -2.41
N THR A 11 -3.01 -8.53 -1.34
CA THR A 11 -4.43 -8.20 -1.44
C THR A 11 -4.64 -6.84 -2.10
N SER A 12 -3.89 -5.80 -1.73
CA SER A 12 -4.02 -4.48 -2.35
C SER A 12 -3.63 -4.50 -3.83
N SER A 13 -2.59 -5.25 -4.19
CA SER A 13 -2.17 -5.38 -5.60
C SER A 13 -3.21 -6.12 -6.44
N ALA A 14 -3.85 -7.16 -5.88
CA ALA A 14 -4.95 -7.85 -6.53
C ALA A 14 -6.17 -6.93 -6.72
N ILE A 15 -6.52 -6.13 -5.71
CA ILE A 15 -7.61 -5.14 -5.82
C ILE A 15 -7.30 -4.12 -6.91
N MET A 16 -6.09 -3.56 -6.94
CA MET A 16 -5.68 -2.61 -7.97
C MET A 16 -5.70 -3.21 -9.37
N LEU A 17 -5.29 -4.47 -9.52
CA LEU A 17 -5.38 -5.18 -10.80
C LEU A 17 -6.84 -5.32 -11.28
N ILE A 18 -7.76 -5.64 -10.38
CA ILE A 18 -9.20 -5.69 -10.68
C ILE A 18 -9.70 -4.30 -11.09
N ILE A 19 -9.30 -3.25 -10.38
CA ILE A 19 -9.65 -1.88 -10.71
C ILE A 19 -9.17 -1.53 -12.11
N TYR A 20 -7.88 -1.73 -12.43
CA TYR A 20 -7.36 -1.45 -13.78
C TYR A 20 -8.08 -2.25 -14.86
N SER A 21 -8.34 -3.54 -14.61
CA SER A 21 -9.04 -4.39 -15.59
C SER A 21 -10.49 -3.95 -15.84
N ALA A 22 -11.07 -3.13 -14.96
CA ALA A 22 -12.40 -2.56 -15.16
C ALA A 22 -12.39 -1.28 -15.99
N PHE A 23 -11.26 -0.58 -16.10
CA PHE A 23 -11.12 0.69 -16.82
C PHE A 23 -10.33 0.55 -18.13
N GLU A 24 -9.42 -0.43 -18.22
CA GLU A 24 -8.47 -0.62 -19.30
C GLU A 24 -8.52 -2.06 -19.83
N GLU A 25 -7.86 -2.29 -20.97
CA GLU A 25 -7.69 -3.65 -21.49
C GLU A 25 -6.94 -4.55 -20.50
N ILE A 26 -7.31 -5.84 -20.48
CA ILE A 26 -6.73 -6.84 -19.57
C ILE A 26 -5.21 -6.94 -19.74
N ALA A 27 -4.69 -6.81 -20.96
CA ALA A 27 -3.26 -6.87 -21.23
C ALA A 27 -2.48 -5.72 -20.57
N VAL A 28 -3.00 -4.49 -20.69
CA VAL A 28 -2.41 -3.30 -20.05
C VAL A 28 -2.50 -3.41 -18.53
N SER A 29 -3.62 -3.90 -18.03
CA SER A 29 -3.87 -4.10 -16.60
C SER A 29 -2.91 -5.12 -15.98
N LEU A 30 -2.68 -6.24 -16.67
CA LEU A 30 -1.70 -7.25 -16.24
C LEU A 30 -0.27 -6.72 -16.28
N PHE A 31 0.09 -5.95 -17.31
CA PHE A 31 1.40 -5.30 -17.40
C PHE A 31 1.65 -4.37 -16.22
N LEU A 32 0.69 -3.49 -15.90
CA LEU A 32 0.76 -2.62 -14.73
C LEU A 32 0.77 -3.41 -13.41
N GLY A 33 -0.06 -4.44 -13.30
CA GLY A 33 -0.15 -5.30 -12.12
C GLY A 33 1.15 -6.05 -11.80
N MET A 34 1.91 -6.45 -12.83
CA MET A 34 3.21 -7.12 -12.68
C MET A 34 4.22 -6.24 -11.93
N TYR A 35 4.25 -4.94 -12.20
CA TYR A 35 5.13 -3.99 -11.50
C TYR A 35 4.53 -3.48 -10.20
N LEU A 36 3.21 -3.48 -10.08
CA LEU A 36 2.55 -2.96 -8.89
C LEU A 36 2.89 -3.76 -7.62
N LEU A 37 2.84 -5.10 -7.70
CA LEU A 37 3.13 -5.96 -6.54
C LEU A 37 4.52 -5.70 -5.92
N PRO A 38 5.64 -5.73 -6.67
CA PRO A 38 6.94 -5.45 -6.09
C PRO A 38 7.06 -4.02 -5.55
N ILE A 39 6.45 -3.03 -6.22
CA ILE A 39 6.42 -1.64 -5.73
C ILE A 39 5.70 -1.55 -4.40
N VAL A 40 4.50 -2.11 -4.28
CA VAL A 40 3.71 -2.11 -3.05
C VAL A 40 4.38 -2.94 -1.95
N LEU A 41 5.02 -4.05 -2.29
CA LEU A 41 5.79 -4.84 -1.31
C LEU A 41 6.91 -4.03 -0.69
N ILE A 42 7.68 -3.26 -1.48
CA ILE A 42 8.80 -2.47 -0.98
C ILE A 42 8.28 -1.20 -0.29
N TYR A 43 7.52 -0.37 -1.00
CA TYR A 43 7.09 0.94 -0.53
C TYR A 43 5.91 0.88 0.44
N GLY A 44 4.92 0.01 0.16
CA GLY A 44 3.81 -0.21 1.07
C GLY A 44 4.31 -0.74 2.42
N THR A 45 5.16 -1.78 2.42
CA THR A 45 5.70 -2.34 3.68
C THR A 45 6.53 -1.33 4.47
N THR A 46 7.43 -0.59 3.81
CA THR A 46 8.27 0.42 4.46
C THR A 46 7.41 1.56 5.04
N SER A 47 6.47 2.10 4.26
CA SER A 47 5.47 3.07 4.73
C SER A 47 4.72 2.55 5.95
N SER A 48 4.32 1.28 5.92
CA SER A 48 3.56 0.67 7.00
C SER A 48 4.37 0.48 8.29
N ILE A 49 5.65 0.11 8.18
CA ILE A 49 6.58 0.03 9.32
C ILE A 49 6.82 1.42 9.90
N PHE A 50 7.03 2.41 9.04
CA PHE A 50 7.24 3.80 9.44
C PHE A 50 6.00 4.38 10.14
N SER A 51 4.81 4.11 9.60
CA SER A 51 3.54 4.45 10.22
C SER A 51 3.38 3.78 11.59
N ASP A 52 3.72 2.50 11.72
CA ASP A 52 3.69 1.79 13.01
C ASP A 52 4.64 2.42 14.04
N LEU A 53 5.83 2.88 13.60
CA LEU A 53 6.82 3.52 14.45
C LEU A 53 6.36 4.90 14.95
N ILE A 54 5.84 5.75 14.06
CA ILE A 54 5.36 7.09 14.41
C ILE A 54 4.12 7.02 15.29
N THR A 55 3.18 6.15 14.94
CA THR A 55 1.87 6.10 15.60
C THR A 55 1.84 5.22 16.85
N LYS A 56 2.99 4.69 17.30
CA LYS A 56 3.08 3.76 18.45
C LYS A 56 2.46 4.25 19.76
N ARG A 57 2.39 5.57 19.96
CA ARG A 57 1.80 6.21 21.15
C ARG A 57 0.32 6.58 20.96
N LEU A 58 -0.18 6.56 19.73
CA LEU A 58 -1.55 6.92 19.40
C LEU A 58 -2.47 5.70 19.52
N ARG A 59 -3.74 5.95 19.85
CA ARG A 59 -4.76 4.91 20.01
C ARG A 59 -6.03 5.25 19.22
N GLY A 60 -6.80 4.21 18.92
CA GLY A 60 -8.11 4.34 18.28
C GLY A 60 -8.05 5.10 16.95
N PHE A 61 -9.03 6.00 16.76
CA PHE A 61 -9.22 6.77 15.53
C PHE A 61 -8.02 7.64 15.16
N TYR A 62 -7.39 8.32 16.13
CA TYR A 62 -6.22 9.17 15.86
C TYR A 62 -5.04 8.38 15.27
N ARG A 63 -4.84 7.13 15.72
CA ARG A 63 -3.81 6.25 15.15
C ARG A 63 -4.13 5.92 13.70
N MET A 64 -5.38 5.53 13.44
CA MET A 64 -5.87 5.16 12.10
C MET A 64 -5.73 6.33 11.12
N PHE A 65 -6.13 7.52 11.53
CA PHE A 65 -6.04 8.74 10.73
C PHE A 65 -4.59 9.16 10.47
N MET A 66 -3.72 9.13 11.48
CA MET A 66 -2.30 9.42 11.26
C MET A 66 -1.62 8.38 10.37
N ALA A 67 -1.98 7.10 10.51
CA ALA A 67 -1.50 6.07 9.60
C ALA A 67 -1.93 6.31 8.16
N PHE A 68 -3.17 6.78 7.94
CA PHE A 68 -3.67 7.14 6.61
C PHE A 68 -2.83 8.26 5.99
N ILE A 69 -2.62 9.35 6.72
CA ILE A 69 -1.80 10.48 6.27
C ILE A 69 -0.41 10.00 5.86
N ILE A 70 0.25 9.18 6.68
CA ILE A 70 1.60 8.69 6.39
C ILE A 70 1.63 7.86 5.11
N HIS A 71 0.66 6.97 4.88
CA HIS A 71 0.63 6.14 3.67
C HIS A 71 0.40 6.98 2.41
N VAL A 72 -0.57 7.88 2.43
CA VAL A 72 -0.85 8.76 1.29
C VAL A 72 0.34 9.68 1.01
N PHE A 73 0.96 10.22 2.05
CA PHE A 73 2.16 11.06 1.92
C PHE A 73 3.33 10.29 1.33
N MET A 74 3.59 9.06 1.79
CA MET A 74 4.62 8.20 1.22
C MET A 74 4.33 7.84 -0.24
N GLY A 75 3.07 7.56 -0.59
CA GLY A 75 2.63 7.32 -1.96
C GLY A 75 2.83 8.54 -2.86
N ALA A 76 2.53 9.74 -2.36
CA ALA A 76 2.78 10.99 -3.08
C ALA A 76 4.28 11.20 -3.34
N ILE A 77 5.13 11.04 -2.32
CA ILE A 77 6.59 11.21 -2.44
C ILE A 77 7.19 10.23 -3.46
N LEU A 78 6.70 8.98 -3.49
CA LEU A 78 7.17 7.97 -4.43
C LEU A 78 7.15 8.45 -5.89
N VAL A 79 6.19 9.30 -6.25
CA VAL A 79 6.00 9.82 -7.60
C VAL A 79 6.58 11.23 -7.75
N LEU A 80 6.31 12.11 -6.78
CA LEU A 80 6.74 13.50 -6.84
C LEU A 80 8.26 13.63 -6.80
N PHE A 81 8.95 12.79 -6.03
CA PHE A 81 10.40 12.88 -5.88
C PHE A 81 11.14 12.55 -7.20
N PRO A 82 10.88 11.42 -7.89
CA PRO A 82 11.44 11.18 -9.23
C PRO A 82 11.03 12.25 -10.26
N MET A 83 9.77 12.67 -10.27
CA MET A 83 9.31 13.71 -11.22
C MET A 83 10.11 15.00 -11.06
N GLN A 84 10.39 15.42 -9.84
CA GLN A 84 11.17 16.62 -9.57
C GLN A 84 12.64 16.47 -9.99
N LEU A 85 13.23 15.28 -9.82
CA LEU A 85 14.63 15.02 -10.20
C LEU A 85 14.84 14.97 -11.72
N TRP A 86 13.84 14.52 -12.48
CA TRP A 86 13.90 14.39 -13.93
C TRP A 86 13.30 15.57 -14.70
N ALA A 87 12.69 16.55 -14.02
CA ALA A 87 12.20 17.77 -14.65
C ALA A 87 13.40 18.59 -15.17
N HIS A 88 13.68 18.48 -16.47
CA HIS A 88 14.87 19.08 -17.08
C HIS A 88 14.84 20.61 -17.13
N GLU A 89 13.67 21.24 -16.91
CA GLU A 89 13.54 22.69 -16.87
C GLU A 89 12.50 23.10 -15.82
N GLY A 90 12.97 23.47 -14.62
CA GLY A 90 12.46 24.54 -13.74
C GLY A 90 10.98 24.68 -13.36
N TYR A 91 10.03 23.99 -13.98
CA TYR A 91 8.61 24.07 -13.64
C TYR A 91 8.36 23.17 -12.44
N ILE A 92 8.05 23.80 -11.31
CA ILE A 92 7.61 23.13 -10.09
C ILE A 92 6.24 22.51 -10.41
N LEU A 93 6.25 21.24 -10.84
CA LEU A 93 5.06 20.45 -11.18
C LEU A 93 4.07 20.35 -10.00
N ILE A 94 4.53 20.61 -8.78
CA ILE A 94 3.75 20.63 -7.53
C ILE A 94 2.76 21.80 -7.49
N LEU A 95 3.03 22.90 -8.20
CA LEU A 95 2.14 24.08 -8.23
C LEU A 95 0.98 23.92 -9.23
N ASP A 96 1.10 23.03 -10.21
CA ASP A 96 0.06 22.73 -11.19
C ASP A 96 -0.75 21.50 -10.77
N VAL A 97 -1.74 21.75 -9.91
CA VAL A 97 -2.59 20.70 -9.33
C VAL A 97 -3.38 19.94 -10.41
N ASP A 98 -3.81 20.61 -11.48
CA ASP A 98 -4.59 19.98 -12.54
C ASP A 98 -3.74 18.99 -13.34
N SER A 99 -2.51 19.37 -13.69
CA SER A 99 -1.55 18.45 -14.32
C SER A 99 -1.23 17.24 -13.43
N LEU A 100 -1.10 17.48 -12.13
CA LEU A 100 -0.78 16.47 -11.14
C LEU A 100 -1.94 15.48 -10.93
N LEU A 101 -3.19 15.95 -10.91
CA LEU A 101 -4.39 15.10 -10.84
C LEU A 101 -4.69 14.38 -12.15
N ASN A 102 -4.23 14.89 -13.29
CA ASN A 102 -4.29 14.19 -14.58
C ASN A 102 -3.13 13.20 -14.78
N ASN A 103 -2.14 13.18 -13.87
CA ASN A 103 -1.02 12.27 -13.97
C ASN A 103 -1.41 10.86 -13.50
N PHE A 104 -1.43 9.92 -14.44
CA PHE A 104 -1.77 8.52 -14.19
C PHE A 104 -0.96 7.89 -13.03
N PHE A 105 0.36 8.10 -13.00
CA PHE A 105 1.22 7.53 -11.96
C PHE A 105 0.94 8.12 -10.59
N PHE A 106 0.67 9.42 -10.52
CA PHE A 106 0.33 10.06 -9.25
C PHE A 106 -1.00 9.55 -8.70
N VAL A 107 -2.07 9.57 -9.50
CA VAL A 107 -3.39 9.07 -9.09
C VAL A 107 -3.31 7.60 -8.69
N SER A 108 -2.60 6.79 -9.48
CA SER A 108 -2.33 5.39 -9.19
C SER A 108 -1.63 5.18 -7.85
N ALA A 109 -0.58 5.96 -7.56
CA ALA A 109 0.17 5.84 -6.31
C ALA A 109 -0.66 6.21 -5.09
N ILE A 110 -1.46 7.29 -5.18
CA ILE A 110 -2.37 7.70 -4.11
C ILE A 110 -3.44 6.63 -3.86
N LEU A 111 -4.07 6.13 -4.93
CA LEU A 111 -5.10 5.09 -4.82
C LEU A 111 -4.52 3.80 -4.24
N SER A 112 -3.36 3.36 -4.72
CA SER A 112 -2.66 2.18 -4.20
C SER A 112 -2.28 2.34 -2.73
N ALA A 113 -1.76 3.51 -2.33
CA ALA A 113 -1.44 3.82 -0.94
C ALA A 113 -2.68 3.80 -0.04
N PHE A 114 -3.80 4.34 -0.51
CA PHE A 114 -5.08 4.29 0.20
C PHE A 114 -5.57 2.86 0.39
N ILE A 115 -5.60 2.05 -0.67
CA ILE A 115 -6.06 0.66 -0.61
C ILE A 115 -5.15 -0.16 0.29
N PHE A 116 -3.83 -0.01 0.16
CA PHE A 116 -2.87 -0.71 1.01
C PHE A 116 -3.05 -0.35 2.49
N TRP A 117 -3.18 0.95 2.81
CA TRP A 117 -3.48 1.40 4.17
C TRP A 117 -4.77 0.78 4.70
N PHE A 118 -5.83 0.84 3.90
CA PHE A 118 -7.14 0.31 4.29
C PHE A 118 -7.06 -1.19 4.60
N VAL A 119 -6.40 -1.97 3.72
CA VAL A 119 -6.21 -3.41 3.91
C VAL A 119 -5.33 -3.71 5.13
N ASP A 120 -4.19 -3.04 5.31
CA ASP A 120 -3.31 -3.27 6.47
C ASP A 120 -4.02 -2.94 7.80
N GLU A 121 -4.81 -1.88 7.82
CA GLU A 121 -5.56 -1.45 8.99
C GLU A 121 -6.75 -2.39 9.28
N LEU A 122 -7.46 -2.87 8.25
CA LEU A 122 -8.49 -3.90 8.40
C LEU A 122 -7.92 -5.20 8.98
N ILE A 123 -6.78 -5.67 8.47
CA ILE A 123 -6.13 -6.90 8.96
C ILE A 123 -5.59 -6.69 10.38
N ARG A 124 -5.23 -5.46 10.76
CA ARG A 124 -4.80 -5.12 12.11
C ARG A 124 -5.94 -5.14 13.13
N SER A 125 -7.19 -4.91 12.70
CA SER A 125 -8.35 -4.86 13.60
C SER A 125 -8.49 -6.14 14.45
N ASP A 126 -9.01 -6.01 15.68
CA ASP A 126 -9.09 -7.11 16.65
C ASP A 126 -9.90 -8.32 16.14
N LYS A 127 -10.83 -8.10 15.21
CA LYS A 127 -11.59 -9.18 14.55
C LYS A 127 -10.69 -10.06 13.68
N CYS A 128 -9.78 -9.46 12.90
CA CYS A 128 -8.80 -10.21 12.11
C CYS A 128 -7.70 -10.86 12.97
N ARG A 129 -7.38 -10.28 14.13
CA ARG A 129 -6.39 -10.83 15.06
C ARG A 129 -6.78 -12.23 15.57
N LYS A 130 -8.08 -12.47 15.80
CA LYS A 130 -8.63 -13.80 16.16
C LYS A 130 -8.51 -14.83 15.03
N ILE A 131 -8.61 -14.38 13.77
CA ILE A 131 -8.44 -15.25 12.60
C ILE A 131 -6.97 -15.59 12.43
N GLN A 132 -6.06 -14.61 12.57
CA GLN A 132 -4.61 -14.86 12.52
C GLN A 132 -4.11 -15.81 13.61
N SER A 133 -4.65 -15.73 14.83
CA SER A 133 -4.27 -16.69 15.89
C SER A 133 -4.72 -18.12 15.56
N LYS A 134 -5.88 -18.29 14.91
CA LYS A 134 -6.33 -19.60 14.43
C LYS A 134 -5.41 -20.14 13.33
N PHE A 135 -5.04 -19.32 12.34
CA PHE A 135 -4.12 -19.73 11.26
C PHE A 135 -2.73 -20.08 11.79
N ARG A 136 -2.19 -19.33 12.76
CA ARG A 136 -0.93 -19.70 13.44
C ARG A 136 -1.04 -21.05 14.16
N GLY A 137 -2.17 -21.33 14.81
CA GLY A 137 -2.42 -22.63 15.44
C GLY A 137 -2.40 -23.79 14.44
N VAL A 138 -2.95 -23.57 13.23
CA VAL A 138 -2.93 -24.59 12.15
C VAL A 138 -1.52 -24.74 11.56
N LEU A 139 -0.82 -23.64 11.29
CA LEU A 139 0.55 -23.67 10.77
C LEU A 139 1.54 -24.32 11.74
N ASN A 140 1.40 -24.08 13.05
CA ASN A 140 2.22 -24.75 14.06
C ASN A 140 1.93 -26.25 14.09
N LYS A 141 0.66 -26.67 13.98
CA LYS A 141 0.33 -28.09 13.86
C LYS A 141 0.93 -28.76 12.62
N ILE A 142 1.03 -28.05 11.50
CA ILE A 142 1.68 -28.55 10.28
C ILE A 142 3.21 -28.57 10.44
N GLY A 143 3.78 -27.61 11.16
CA GLY A 143 5.20 -27.58 11.51
C GLY A 143 5.61 -28.71 12.46
N ASP A 144 4.75 -29.05 13.43
CA ASP A 144 4.95 -30.17 14.36
C ASP A 144 4.77 -31.54 13.68
N LEU A 145 4.16 -31.58 12.49
CA LEU A 145 4.04 -32.77 11.64
C LEU A 145 5.25 -33.01 10.73
N LYS A 146 6.25 -32.12 10.73
CA LYS A 146 7.56 -32.41 10.14
C LYS A 146 8.37 -33.26 11.14
N ILE A 147 8.15 -34.57 11.10
CA ILE A 147 9.08 -35.61 11.55
C ILE A 147 9.69 -36.24 10.32
#